data_AF-C1A4P4-F1
#
_entry.id   AF-C1A4P4-F1
#
_cell.length_a   1.000
_cell.length_b   1.000
_cell.length_c   1.000
_cell.angle_alpha   90.00
_cell.angle_beta   90.00
_cell.angle_gamma   90.00
#
_symmetry.space_group_name_H-M   'P 1'
#
loop_
_entity.id
_entity.type
_entity.pdbx_description
1 polymer ?
#
loop_
_entity_poly.entity_id
_entity_poly.type
_entity_poly.pdbx_seq_one_letter_code
_entity_poly.pdbx_strand_id
1 'polypeptide(L)'
;MHSIDRAFDEIRFGDGRTLNLRSLQPTALQATALCERWLRERQVQGVSEALVITGRGNNSLEGYSPVREAIVRLLPSLRRRNVIAGYAEHTPGSFVVNFAPLTALFEVPRRRREKAPEPTRPPTLKALDPETVHQLRDLAVMSLAVLGVQSPTRGQLEDEMLRQFAALSAALPDNGDREALLQQALMRAAEEYEAE
;
A
#
# COMPACT_ATOMS: atom_id res chain seq x y z
N MET A 1 -28.72 -16.30 8.21
CA MET A 1 -27.28 -16.53 8.45
C MET A 1 -26.41 -15.28 8.26
N HIS A 2 -26.81 -14.26 7.49
CA HIS A 2 -26.00 -13.05 7.22
C HIS A 2 -25.70 -12.11 8.41
N SER A 3 -26.38 -12.24 9.56
CA SER A 3 -26.19 -11.32 10.69
C SER A 3 -24.95 -11.64 11.52
N ILE A 4 -24.50 -12.90 11.52
CA ILE A 4 -23.38 -13.36 12.35
C ILE A 4 -22.05 -13.04 11.65
N ASP A 5 -21.95 -13.33 10.35
CA ASP A 5 -20.77 -13.00 9.54
C ASP A 5 -20.45 -11.50 9.61
N ARG A 6 -21.48 -10.65 9.52
CA ARG A 6 -21.32 -9.20 9.63
C ARG A 6 -20.78 -8.76 11.00
N ALA A 7 -21.24 -9.39 12.08
CA ALA A 7 -20.76 -9.06 13.43
C ALA A 7 -19.29 -9.50 13.62
N PHE A 8 -18.90 -10.65 13.05
CA PHE A 8 -17.50 -11.10 13.04
C PHE A 8 -16.61 -10.19 12.18
N ASP A 9 -17.09 -9.75 11.02
CA ASP A 9 -16.37 -8.79 10.17
C ASP A 9 -16.14 -7.46 10.89
N GLU A 10 -17.14 -6.97 11.61
CA GLU A 10 -17.04 -5.73 12.38
C GLU A 10 -16.04 -5.85 13.53
N ILE A 11 -15.98 -7.00 14.21
CA ILE A 11 -14.97 -7.28 15.25
C ILE A 11 -13.56 -7.39 14.64
N ARG A 12 -13.41 -8.07 13.51
CA ARG A 12 -12.11 -8.36 12.90
C ARG A 12 -11.50 -7.14 12.21
N PHE A 13 -12.30 -6.44 11.41
CA PHE A 13 -11.82 -5.36 10.55
C PHE A 13 -12.19 -3.98 11.10
N GLY A 14 -13.39 -3.84 11.65
CA GLY A 14 -13.96 -2.55 12.04
C GLY A 14 -13.97 -1.53 10.88
N ASP A 15 -14.35 -0.28 11.17
CA ASP A 15 -14.35 0.80 10.18
C ASP A 15 -12.92 1.13 9.72
N GLY A 16 -11.97 1.00 10.65
CA GLY A 16 -10.56 1.24 10.44
C GLY A 16 -9.86 0.23 9.55
N ARG A 17 -10.50 -0.86 9.07
CA ARG A 17 -9.93 -1.80 8.08
C ARG A 17 -10.96 -2.30 7.06
N THR A 18 -12.07 -1.58 6.91
CA THR A 18 -13.12 -1.92 5.94
C THR A 18 -13.27 -0.81 4.90
N LEU A 19 -13.09 -1.14 3.62
CA LEU A 19 -13.43 -0.27 2.50
C LEU A 19 -14.78 -0.68 1.91
N ASN A 20 -15.82 0.08 2.21
CA ASN A 20 -17.16 -0.20 1.72
C ASN A 20 -17.52 0.59 0.45
N LEU A 21 -17.12 0.08 -0.72
CA LEU A 21 -17.44 0.67 -2.02
C LEU A 21 -18.94 0.59 -2.35
N ARG A 22 -19.66 -0.40 -1.80
CA ARG A 22 -21.10 -0.52 -1.98
C ARG A 22 -21.84 0.71 -1.47
N SER A 23 -21.48 1.22 -0.29
CA SER A 23 -22.11 2.40 0.30
C SER A 23 -21.77 3.68 -0.45
N LEU A 24 -20.59 3.74 -1.06
CA LEU A 24 -20.09 4.92 -1.79
C LEU A 24 -20.64 5.03 -3.22
N GLN A 25 -21.15 3.93 -3.79
CA GLN A 25 -21.71 3.85 -5.15
C GLN A 25 -20.81 4.47 -6.24
N PRO A 26 -19.50 4.17 -6.29
CA PRO A 26 -18.61 4.72 -7.30
C PRO A 26 -18.82 4.07 -8.67
N THR A 27 -18.38 4.76 -9.73
CA THR A 27 -18.09 4.11 -11.02
C THR A 27 -16.92 3.11 -10.89
N ALA A 28 -16.77 2.18 -11.83
CA ALA A 28 -15.65 1.22 -11.84
C ALA A 28 -14.27 1.91 -11.82
N LEU A 29 -14.11 3.02 -12.54
CA LEU A 29 -12.88 3.81 -12.57
C LEU A 29 -12.60 4.46 -11.20
N GLN A 30 -13.60 5.10 -10.61
CA GLN A 30 -13.49 5.70 -9.28
C GLN A 30 -13.20 4.64 -8.20
N ALA A 31 -13.86 3.48 -8.26
CA ALA A 31 -13.63 2.37 -7.35
C ALA A 31 -12.19 1.88 -7.39
N THR A 32 -11.61 1.77 -8.59
CA THR A 32 -10.23 1.35 -8.80
C THR A 32 -9.26 2.33 -8.16
N ALA A 33 -9.39 3.63 -8.49
CA ALA A 33 -8.53 4.67 -7.96
C ALA A 33 -8.64 4.79 -6.43
N LEU A 34 -9.86 4.74 -5.90
CA LEU A 34 -10.12 4.79 -4.47
C LEU A 34 -9.54 3.57 -3.74
N CYS A 35 -9.78 2.37 -4.26
CA CYS A 35 -9.31 1.12 -3.65
C CYS A 35 -7.78 1.05 -3.67
N GLU A 36 -7.13 1.39 -4.78
CA GLU A 36 -5.67 1.43 -4.85
C GLU A 36 -5.09 2.40 -3.82
N ARG A 37 -5.57 3.64 -3.79
CA ARG A 37 -5.07 4.65 -2.85
C ARG A 37 -5.27 4.19 -1.41
N TRP A 38 -6.48 3.76 -1.07
CA TRP A 38 -6.81 3.32 0.28
C TRP A 38 -5.96 2.13 0.72
N LEU A 39 -5.74 1.13 -0.12
CA LEU A 39 -4.90 -0.02 0.22
C LEU A 39 -3.43 0.37 0.45
N ARG A 40 -2.88 1.29 -0.34
CA ARG A 40 -1.53 1.82 -0.11
C ARG A 40 -1.42 2.54 1.23
N GLU A 41 -2.40 3.38 1.55
CA GLU A 41 -2.45 4.08 2.84
C GLU A 41 -2.48 3.08 4.01
N ARG A 42 -3.26 2.00 3.91
CA ARG A 42 -3.35 0.98 4.96
C ARG A 42 -2.08 0.17 5.14
N GLN A 43 -1.38 -0.12 4.05
CA GLN A 43 -0.05 -0.73 4.13
C GLN A 43 0.92 0.16 4.89
N VAL A 44 1.00 1.45 4.58
CA VAL A 44 1.87 2.41 5.29
C VAL A 44 1.51 2.50 6.78
N GLN A 45 0.22 2.41 7.11
CA GLN A 45 -0.26 2.38 8.48
C GLN A 45 0.07 1.07 9.23
N GLY A 46 0.70 0.09 8.59
CA GLY A 46 1.06 -1.19 9.20
C GLY A 46 -0.16 -2.10 9.46
N VAL A 47 -1.25 -1.90 8.72
CA VAL A 47 -2.42 -2.79 8.83
C VAL A 47 -2.03 -4.15 8.26
N SER A 48 -2.33 -5.24 8.97
CA SER A 48 -2.02 -6.60 8.51
C SER A 48 -3.03 -7.12 7.47
N GLU A 49 -4.31 -6.78 7.64
CA GLU A 49 -5.38 -7.22 6.76
C GLU A 49 -6.54 -6.22 6.68
N ALA A 50 -7.28 -6.26 5.58
CA ALA A 50 -8.46 -5.42 5.35
C ALA A 50 -9.56 -6.15 4.58
N LEU A 51 -10.78 -5.63 4.72
CA LEU A 51 -11.96 -6.08 4.00
C LEU A 51 -12.37 -5.04 2.95
N VAL A 52 -12.46 -5.45 1.68
CA VAL A 52 -12.95 -4.63 0.57
C VAL A 52 -14.32 -5.12 0.14
N ILE A 53 -15.36 -4.31 0.33
CA ILE A 53 -16.74 -4.64 -0.04
C ILE A 53 -17.08 -3.92 -1.34
N THR A 54 -17.19 -4.69 -2.44
CA THR A 54 -17.38 -4.16 -3.81
C THR A 54 -18.85 -3.96 -4.19
N GLY A 55 -19.79 -4.52 -3.42
CA GLY A 55 -21.22 -4.45 -3.71
C GLY A 55 -21.77 -5.75 -4.29
N ARG A 56 -22.97 -5.67 -4.89
CA ARG A 56 -23.82 -6.85 -5.10
C ARG A 56 -23.20 -7.83 -6.10
N GLY A 57 -22.82 -9.01 -5.65
CA GLY A 57 -22.65 -10.19 -6.52
C GLY A 57 -23.98 -10.52 -7.19
N ASN A 58 -24.88 -11.19 -6.46
CA ASN A 58 -26.09 -11.83 -7.00
C ASN A 58 -27.29 -10.91 -7.33
N ASN A 59 -27.19 -9.60 -7.14
CA ASN A 59 -28.30 -8.63 -7.34
C ASN A 59 -27.94 -7.53 -8.35
N SER A 60 -26.94 -7.78 -9.18
CA SER A 60 -26.60 -6.94 -10.33
C SER A 60 -27.37 -7.42 -11.56
N LEU A 61 -27.63 -6.53 -12.54
CA LEU A 61 -28.22 -6.94 -13.82
C LEU A 61 -27.39 -8.08 -14.41
N GLU A 62 -28.01 -9.23 -14.63
CA GLU A 62 -27.38 -10.47 -15.14
C GLU A 62 -26.22 -11.01 -14.28
N GLY A 63 -26.12 -10.63 -13.00
CA GLY A 63 -25.03 -11.06 -12.11
C GLY A 63 -23.68 -10.35 -12.35
N TYR A 64 -23.65 -9.31 -13.18
CA TYR A 64 -22.43 -8.57 -13.51
C TYR A 64 -22.29 -7.28 -12.68
N SER A 65 -21.25 -7.19 -11.85
CA SER A 65 -20.90 -5.96 -11.12
C SER A 65 -19.64 -5.32 -11.71
N PRO A 66 -19.74 -4.16 -12.40
CA PRO A 66 -18.58 -3.45 -12.95
C PRO A 66 -17.53 -3.11 -11.89
N VAL A 67 -17.97 -2.81 -10.66
CA VAL A 67 -17.07 -2.48 -9.55
C VAL A 67 -16.32 -3.73 -9.09
N ARG A 68 -17.03 -4.86 -8.90
CA ARG A 68 -16.38 -6.13 -8.52
C ARG A 68 -15.33 -6.54 -9.55
N GLU A 69 -15.68 -6.50 -10.83
CA GLU A 69 -14.76 -6.80 -11.95
C GLU A 69 -13.52 -5.91 -11.93
N ALA A 70 -13.70 -4.60 -11.73
CA ALA A 70 -12.59 -3.67 -11.66
C ALA A 70 -11.65 -3.98 -10.49
N ILE A 71 -12.20 -4.28 -9.31
CA ILE A 71 -11.40 -4.65 -8.14
C ILE A 71 -10.69 -6.00 -8.34
N VAL A 72 -11.36 -7.01 -8.89
CA VAL A 72 -10.74 -8.31 -9.21
C VAL A 72 -9.56 -8.15 -10.17
N ARG A 73 -9.63 -7.21 -11.13
CA ARG A 73 -8.52 -6.90 -12.04
C ARG A 73 -7.40 -6.10 -11.37
N LEU A 74 -7.73 -5.26 -10.38
CA LEU A 74 -6.77 -4.45 -9.63
C LEU A 74 -5.90 -5.28 -8.68
N LEU A 75 -6.49 -6.23 -7.95
CA LEU A 75 -5.80 -6.97 -6.88
C LEU A 75 -4.52 -7.71 -7.35
N PRO A 76 -4.48 -8.42 -8.50
CA PRO A 76 -3.24 -8.97 -9.04
C PRO A 76 -2.16 -7.93 -9.31
N SER A 77 -2.54 -6.72 -9.73
CA SER A 77 -1.59 -5.62 -9.96
C SER A 77 -1.01 -5.11 -8.63
N LEU A 78 -1.85 -4.97 -7.60
CA LEU A 78 -1.39 -4.58 -6.26
C LEU A 78 -0.45 -5.62 -5.64
N ARG A 79 -0.72 -6.91 -5.86
CA ARG A 79 0.17 -7.98 -5.41
C ARG A 79 1.54 -7.92 -6.10
N ARG A 80 1.56 -7.71 -7.43
CA ARG A 80 2.82 -7.56 -8.19
C ARG A 80 3.63 -6.31 -7.79
N ARG A 81 2.97 -5.29 -7.25
CA ARG A 81 3.59 -4.05 -6.77
C ARG A 81 3.89 -4.07 -5.27
N ASN A 82 3.81 -5.25 -4.63
CA ASN A 82 4.06 -5.46 -3.21
C ASN A 82 3.21 -4.56 -2.30
N VAL A 83 2.00 -4.18 -2.71
CA VAL A 83 1.04 -3.49 -1.83
C VAL A 83 0.30 -4.51 -0.95
N ILE A 84 -0.02 -5.66 -1.52
CA ILE A 84 -0.66 -6.78 -0.82
C ILE A 84 0.17 -8.05 -1.01
N ALA A 85 0.22 -8.91 0.00
CA ALA A 85 0.81 -10.24 -0.09
C ALA A 85 -0.16 -11.22 -0.79
N GLY A 86 -1.45 -11.06 -0.53
CA GLY A 86 -2.49 -11.94 -1.05
C GLY A 86 -3.90 -11.38 -0.87
N TYR A 87 -4.86 -12.05 -1.49
CA TYR A 87 -6.28 -11.74 -1.35
C TYR A 87 -7.11 -13.00 -1.59
N ALA A 88 -8.30 -13.04 -0.99
CA ALA A 88 -9.28 -14.10 -1.18
C ALA A 88 -10.70 -13.51 -1.15
N GLU A 89 -11.63 -14.09 -1.90
CA GLU A 89 -13.05 -13.74 -1.77
C GLU A 89 -13.55 -14.27 -0.42
N HIS A 90 -14.18 -13.38 0.35
CA HIS A 90 -14.69 -13.70 1.69
C HIS A 90 -16.17 -14.07 1.64
N THR A 91 -16.97 -13.24 0.98
CA THR A 91 -18.35 -13.53 0.60
C THR A 91 -18.59 -13.00 -0.82
N PRO A 92 -19.67 -13.38 -1.52
CA PRO A 92 -19.95 -12.86 -2.85
C PRO A 92 -19.96 -11.33 -2.91
N GLY A 93 -18.93 -10.75 -3.53
CA GLY A 93 -18.75 -9.30 -3.63
C GLY A 93 -17.92 -8.65 -2.51
N SER A 94 -17.25 -9.41 -1.65
CA SER A 94 -16.24 -8.91 -0.71
C SER A 94 -14.94 -9.71 -0.74
N PHE A 95 -13.81 -9.03 -0.53
CA PHE A 95 -12.49 -9.62 -0.56
C PHE A 95 -11.73 -9.27 0.72
N VAL A 96 -11.11 -10.27 1.33
CA VAL A 96 -10.09 -10.04 2.35
C VAL A 96 -8.75 -9.92 1.64
N VAL A 97 -7.99 -8.90 2.02
CA VAL A 97 -6.64 -8.64 1.52
C VAL A 97 -5.67 -8.69 2.69
N ASN A 98 -4.53 -9.36 2.49
CA ASN A 98 -3.42 -9.36 3.42
C ASN A 98 -2.35 -8.44 2.87
N PHE A 99 -1.90 -7.47 3.67
CA PHE A 99 -0.87 -6.53 3.23
C PHE A 99 0.50 -7.20 3.16
N ALA A 100 1.35 -6.72 2.25
CA ALA A 100 2.76 -7.07 2.26
C ALA A 100 3.48 -6.18 3.30
N PRO A 101 4.60 -6.63 3.89
CA PRO A 101 5.41 -5.77 4.75
C PRO A 101 5.81 -4.50 3.97
N LEU A 102 6.01 -3.40 4.69
CA LEU A 102 6.40 -2.14 4.10
C LEU A 102 7.77 -2.24 3.40
N THR A 103 8.69 -3.04 3.95
CA THR A 103 10.01 -3.34 3.34
C THR A 103 9.90 -3.94 1.93
N ALA A 104 8.83 -4.69 1.64
CA ALA A 104 8.61 -5.27 0.31
C ALA A 104 8.41 -4.22 -0.80
N LEU A 105 8.05 -2.97 -0.45
CA LEU A 105 8.00 -1.88 -1.43
C LEU A 105 9.38 -1.56 -2.03
N PHE A 106 10.46 -1.85 -1.30
CA PHE A 106 11.84 -1.58 -1.74
C PHE A 106 12.42 -2.69 -2.61
N GLU A 107 11.86 -3.90 -2.52
CA GLU A 107 12.34 -5.08 -3.22
C GLU A 107 11.88 -5.16 -4.68
N VAL A 108 10.94 -4.30 -5.09
CA VAL A 108 10.34 -4.34 -6.43
C VAL A 108 11.45 -4.26 -7.50
N PRO A 109 11.66 -5.32 -8.30
CA PRO A 109 12.66 -5.29 -9.37
C PRO A 109 12.31 -4.16 -10.34
N ARG A 110 13.32 -3.39 -10.79
CA ARG A 110 13.20 -2.29 -11.77
C ARG A 110 12.58 -2.68 -13.14
N ARG A 111 12.00 -3.87 -13.31
CA ARG A 111 11.52 -4.39 -14.58
C ARG A 111 10.04 -4.09 -14.83
N ARG A 112 9.90 -3.05 -15.65
CA ARG A 112 8.96 -2.83 -16.77
C ARG A 112 8.24 -1.51 -16.51
N ARG A 113 8.59 -0.54 -17.36
CA ARG A 113 7.91 0.74 -17.54
C ARG A 113 6.39 0.54 -17.67
N GLU A 114 5.68 0.33 -16.58
CA GLU A 114 4.39 0.97 -16.44
C GLU A 114 4.70 2.44 -16.22
N LYS A 115 4.07 3.32 -17.01
CA LYS A 115 4.22 4.75 -16.87
C LYS A 115 3.64 5.11 -15.50
N ALA A 116 4.50 5.18 -14.48
CA ALA A 116 4.14 5.78 -13.22
C ALA A 116 3.56 7.17 -13.54
N PRO A 117 2.46 7.61 -12.88
CA PRO A 117 2.04 8.99 -12.99
C PRO A 117 3.27 9.87 -12.73
N GLU A 118 3.47 10.81 -13.65
CA GLU A 118 4.64 11.69 -13.65
C GLU A 118 4.70 12.39 -12.28
N PRO A 119 5.76 12.18 -11.48
CA PRO A 119 5.86 12.85 -10.19
C PRO A 119 5.91 14.34 -10.48
N THR A 120 4.92 15.08 -10.01
CA THR A 120 4.80 16.53 -10.24
C THR A 120 5.93 17.33 -9.61
N ARG A 121 6.79 16.70 -8.78
CA ARG A 121 8.12 17.20 -8.41
C ARG A 121 9.10 16.03 -8.27
N PRO A 122 10.36 16.16 -8.71
CA PRO A 122 11.37 15.17 -8.35
C PRO A 122 11.53 15.14 -6.82
N PRO A 123 11.60 13.94 -6.21
CA PRO A 123 11.87 13.79 -4.80
C PRO A 123 13.33 14.18 -4.52
N THR A 124 13.60 15.46 -4.29
CA THR A 124 14.93 15.88 -3.86
C THR A 124 15.03 15.77 -2.35
N LEU A 125 15.98 14.94 -1.87
CA LEU A 125 16.27 14.80 -0.43
C LEU A 125 16.58 16.15 0.24
N LYS A 126 17.03 17.14 -0.53
CA LYS A 126 17.35 18.50 -0.07
C LYS A 126 16.15 19.28 0.49
N ALA A 127 14.92 18.88 0.14
CA ALA A 127 13.70 19.55 0.59
C ALA A 127 13.12 18.93 1.87
N LEU A 128 13.72 17.84 2.38
CA LEU A 128 13.29 17.15 3.58
C LEU A 128 13.96 17.73 4.82
N ASP A 129 13.29 17.61 5.96
CA ASP A 129 13.88 17.91 7.25
C ASP A 129 15.12 17.04 7.51
N PRO A 130 16.13 17.58 8.23
CA PRO A 130 17.35 16.85 8.55
C PRO A 130 17.10 15.50 9.23
N GLU A 131 16.08 15.44 10.08
CA GLU A 131 15.67 14.21 10.77
C GLU A 131 15.13 13.17 9.79
N THR A 132 14.26 13.57 8.85
CA THR A 132 13.75 12.68 7.80
C THR A 132 14.89 12.13 6.93
N VAL A 133 15.89 12.96 6.61
CA VAL A 133 17.08 12.55 5.86
C VAL A 133 17.92 11.55 6.67
N HIS A 134 18.04 11.75 7.99
CA HIS A 134 18.75 10.83 8.87
C HIS A 134 18.07 9.46 8.92
N GLN A 135 16.75 9.42 9.13
CA GLN A 135 15.96 8.19 9.15
C GLN A 135 16.03 7.44 7.81
N LEU A 136 15.94 8.15 6.68
CA LEU A 136 16.14 7.56 5.35
C LEU A 136 17.53 6.93 5.19
N ARG A 137 18.56 7.58 5.73
CA ARG A 137 19.93 7.07 5.67
C ARG A 137 20.07 5.78 6.45
N ASP A 138 19.50 5.72 7.65
CA ASP A 138 19.56 4.55 8.51
C ASP A 138 18.81 3.37 7.88
N LEU A 139 17.61 3.62 7.35
CA LEU A 139 16.83 2.63 6.60
C LEU A 139 17.58 2.12 5.35
N ALA A 140 18.26 3.02 4.62
CA ALA A 140 19.05 2.64 3.45
C ALA A 140 20.24 1.76 3.83
N VAL A 141 20.89 2.03 4.96
CA VAL A 141 21.97 1.18 5.50
C VAL A 141 21.43 -0.21 5.86
N MET A 142 20.30 -0.29 6.57
CA MET A 142 19.66 -1.57 6.92
C MET A 142 19.31 -2.39 5.66
N SER A 143 18.60 -1.79 4.71
CA SER A 143 18.22 -2.40 3.42
C SER A 143 19.43 -2.94 2.66
N LEU A 144 20.51 -2.16 2.56
CA LEU A 144 21.74 -2.57 1.88
C LEU A 144 22.47 -3.68 2.62
N ALA A 145 22.45 -3.68 3.96
CA ALA A 145 23.05 -4.74 4.77
C ALA A 145 22.34 -6.09 4.57
N VAL A 146 21.01 -6.11 4.47
CA VAL A 146 20.21 -7.32 4.13
C VAL A 146 20.62 -7.88 2.77
N LEU A 147 20.98 -7.02 1.81
CA LEU A 147 21.51 -7.40 0.50
C LEU A 147 23.00 -7.77 0.50
N GLY A 148 23.64 -7.82 1.68
CA GLY A 148 25.06 -8.17 1.84
C GLY A 148 26.04 -7.01 1.61
N VAL A 149 25.56 -5.77 1.43
CA VAL A 149 26.40 -4.59 1.22
C VAL A 149 26.71 -3.91 2.56
N GLN A 150 27.80 -4.34 3.21
CA GLN A 150 28.18 -3.89 4.55
C GLN A 150 28.87 -2.51 4.60
N SER A 151 29.40 -2.04 3.47
CA SER A 151 30.10 -0.75 3.38
C SER A 151 29.71 -0.03 2.09
N PRO A 152 28.47 0.48 2.02
CA PRO A 152 27.97 1.14 0.82
C PRO A 152 28.75 2.42 0.54
N THR A 153 29.08 2.64 -0.72
CA THR A 153 29.60 3.92 -1.19
C THR A 153 28.55 5.02 -0.99
N ARG A 154 28.99 6.28 -0.94
CA ARG A 154 28.07 7.43 -0.86
C ARG A 154 27.00 7.41 -1.96
N GLY A 155 27.38 7.04 -3.19
CA GLY A 155 26.45 6.95 -4.32
C GLY A 155 25.41 5.85 -4.14
N GLN A 156 25.82 4.66 -3.70
CA GLN A 156 24.88 3.55 -3.41
C GLN A 156 23.89 3.93 -2.31
N LEU A 157 24.36 4.60 -1.26
CA LEU A 157 23.51 5.06 -0.17
C LEU A 157 22.50 6.11 -0.64
N GLU A 158 22.94 7.11 -1.41
CA GLU A 158 22.05 8.15 -1.95
C GLU A 158 21.02 7.59 -2.94
N ASP A 159 21.42 6.68 -3.82
CA ASP A 159 20.52 5.99 -4.75
C ASP A 159 19.46 5.17 -4.01
N GLU A 160 19.85 4.48 -2.93
CA GLU A 160 18.95 3.72 -2.08
C GLU A 160 17.96 4.62 -1.34
N MET A 161 18.44 5.71 -0.72
CA MET A 161 17.58 6.69 -0.06
C MET A 161 16.55 7.28 -1.03
N LEU A 162 16.97 7.65 -2.25
CA LEU A 162 16.07 8.18 -3.27
C LEU A 162 15.02 7.14 -3.71
N ARG A 163 15.43 5.88 -3.86
CA ARG A 163 14.53 4.77 -4.20
C ARG A 163 13.46 4.58 -3.13
N GLN A 164 13.88 4.49 -1.86
CA GLN A 164 12.98 4.29 -0.72
C GLN A 164 12.05 5.49 -0.55
N PHE A 165 12.58 6.71 -0.63
CA PHE A 165 11.78 7.93 -0.54
C PHE A 165 10.72 8.01 -1.65
N ALA A 166 11.07 7.68 -2.89
CA ALA A 166 10.11 7.64 -4.00
C ALA A 166 9.02 6.59 -3.78
N ALA A 167 9.38 5.39 -3.30
CA ALA A 167 8.43 4.31 -3.03
C ALA A 167 7.43 4.70 -1.94
N LEU A 168 7.90 5.24 -0.81
CA LEU A 168 7.06 5.68 0.30
C LEU A 168 6.19 6.87 -0.11
N SER A 169 6.77 7.90 -0.73
CA SER A 169 6.04 9.10 -1.13
C SER A 169 4.87 8.82 -2.07
N ALA A 170 4.99 7.81 -2.94
CA ALA A 170 3.93 7.40 -3.84
C ALA A 170 2.78 6.67 -3.13
N ALA A 171 3.01 6.14 -1.93
CA ALA A 171 2.01 5.46 -1.11
C ALA A 171 1.36 6.39 -0.07
N LEU A 172 1.98 7.53 0.22
CA LEU A 172 1.45 8.50 1.17
C LEU A 172 0.24 9.26 0.61
N PRO A 173 -0.77 9.54 1.45
CA PRO A 173 -1.91 10.34 1.04
C PRO A 173 -1.53 11.80 0.79
N ASP A 174 -2.30 12.48 -0.06
CA ASP A 174 -2.07 13.89 -0.43
C ASP A 174 -2.60 14.89 0.59
N ASN A 175 -3.27 14.43 1.65
CA ASN A 175 -3.81 15.27 2.71
C ASN A 175 -2.99 15.17 4.00
N GLY A 176 -2.94 16.28 4.75
CA GLY A 176 -2.24 16.36 6.03
C GLY A 176 -0.75 16.63 5.90
N ASP A 177 -0.04 16.39 7.01
CA ASP A 177 1.41 16.56 7.09
C ASP A 177 2.13 15.35 6.49
N ARG A 178 2.54 15.50 5.22
CA ARG A 178 3.20 14.42 4.46
C ARG A 178 4.56 14.06 5.04
N GLU A 179 5.27 15.00 5.64
CA GLU A 179 6.60 14.74 6.20
C GLU A 179 6.48 13.93 7.49
N ALA A 180 5.55 14.29 8.36
CA ALA A 180 5.25 13.48 9.55
C ALA A 180 4.80 12.04 9.18
N LEU A 181 3.97 11.89 8.14
CA LEU A 181 3.57 10.57 7.65
C LEU A 181 4.74 9.77 7.05
N LEU A 182 5.67 10.45 6.37
CA LEU A 182 6.88 9.83 5.86
C LEU A 182 7.77 9.32 7.00
N GLN A 183 8.00 10.14 8.03
CA GLN A 183 8.78 9.76 9.21
C GLN A 183 8.18 8.52 9.90
N GLN A 184 6.85 8.49 10.07
CA GLN A 184 6.17 7.31 10.61
C GLN A 184 6.36 6.05 9.75
N ALA A 185 6.33 6.21 8.42
CA ALA A 185 6.55 5.12 7.49
C ALA A 185 8.00 4.61 7.54
N LEU A 186 8.98 5.52 7.66
CA LEU A 186 10.39 5.17 7.79
C LEU A 186 10.66 4.40 9.09
N MET A 187 10.14 4.88 10.21
CA MET A 187 10.27 4.22 11.50
C MET A 187 9.69 2.79 11.46
N ARG A 188 8.50 2.62 10.87
CA ARG A 188 7.90 1.29 10.72
C ARG A 188 8.71 0.36 9.82
N ALA A 189 9.22 0.88 8.70
CA ALA A 189 10.07 0.08 7.82
C ALA A 189 11.38 -0.36 8.50
N ALA A 190 11.94 0.50 9.37
CA ALA A 190 13.11 0.15 10.17
C ALA A 190 12.78 -0.94 11.21
N GLU A 191 11.66 -0.80 11.93
CA GLU A 191 11.15 -1.82 12.87
C GLU A 191 10.96 -3.19 12.18
N GLU A 192 10.47 -3.20 10.93
CA GLU A 192 10.33 -4.44 10.15
C GLU A 192 11.68 -5.10 9.83
N TYR A 193 12.70 -4.32 9.44
CA TYR A 193 14.05 -4.87 9.21
C TYR A 193 14.72 -5.36 10.51
N GLU A 194 14.42 -4.77 11.65
CA GLU A 194 14.94 -5.21 12.95
C GLU A 194 14.28 -6.50 13.46
N ALA A 195 13.08 -6.82 12.96
CA ALA A 195 12.32 -8.00 13.34
C ALA A 195 12.62 -9.25 12.48
N GLU A 196 13.39 -9.10 11.39
CA GLU A 196 13.86 -10.18 10.51
C GLU A 196 15.15 -10.86 11.00
#